data_AF-A0A2S2NFI8-F1
#
_entry.id   AF-A0A2S2NFI8-F1
#
_cell.length_a   1.000
_cell.length_b   1.000
_cell.length_c   1.000
_cell.angle_alpha   90.00
_cell.angle_beta   90.00
_cell.angle_gamma   90.00
#
_symmetry.space_group_name_H-M   'P 1'
#
loop_
_entity.id
_entity.type
_entity.pdbx_description
1 polymer ?
#
loop_
_entity_poly.entity_id
_entity_poly.type
_entity_poly.pdbx_seq_one_letter_code
_entity_poly.pdbx_strand_id
1 'polypeptide(L)'
;ENGIIQKCEHETLSEEYKNNTLWIHPDSESYNALKKILLAKDFLKDLQHAKHFVHTGRLESYHNIRLKYMPKRIHLKYSGMRSIIAILDHNSNVNKSMIGDKMVYS
;
A
#
# COMPACT_ATOMS: atom_id res chain seq x y z
N GLU A 1 6.83 25.71 14.53
CA GLU A 1 6.39 24.37 14.11
C GLU A 1 5.48 24.53 12.92
N ASN A 2 5.99 24.27 11.71
CA ASN A 2 5.28 24.57 10.48
C ASN A 2 4.18 23.52 10.29
N GLY A 3 2.93 23.92 10.52
CA GLY A 3 1.71 23.11 10.41
C GLY A 3 1.41 22.65 8.99
N ILE A 4 2.25 21.76 8.46
CA ILE A 4 2.01 21.11 7.18
C ILE A 4 0.86 20.12 7.38
N ILE A 5 -0.31 20.49 6.86
CA ILE A 5 -1.45 19.60 6.76
C ILE A 5 -1.07 18.49 5.77
N GLN A 6 -0.83 17.29 6.28
CA GLN A 6 -0.60 16.09 5.48
C GLN A 6 -1.89 15.81 4.71
N LYS A 7 -1.91 16.13 3.42
CA LYS A 7 -2.99 15.75 2.52
C LYS A 7 -2.62 14.48 1.79
N CYS A 8 -3.59 13.60 1.58
CA CYS A 8 -3.40 12.40 0.81
C CYS A 8 -3.09 12.74 -0.67
N GLU A 9 -2.31 11.90 -1.36
CA GLU A 9 -2.00 12.06 -2.79
C GLU A 9 -3.15 11.68 -3.74
N HIS A 10 -4.29 11.24 -3.20
CA HIS A 10 -5.46 10.93 -4.02
C HIS A 10 -6.15 12.21 -4.52
N GLU A 11 -6.83 12.08 -5.66
CA GLU A 11 -7.68 13.15 -6.18
C GLU A 11 -8.74 13.55 -5.14
N THR A 12 -9.18 14.80 -5.21
CA THR A 12 -10.31 15.27 -4.40
C THR A 12 -11.54 14.44 -4.76
N LEU A 13 -12.19 13.87 -3.75
CA LEU A 13 -13.43 13.12 -3.95
C LEU A 13 -14.42 13.97 -4.75
N SER A 14 -14.97 13.39 -5.82
CA SER A 14 -15.94 14.08 -6.68
C SER A 14 -17.19 14.46 -5.87
N GLU A 15 -17.86 15.54 -6.29
CA GLU A 15 -19.12 15.96 -5.65
C GLU A 15 -20.20 14.88 -5.76
N GLU A 16 -20.20 14.11 -6.86
CA GLU A 16 -21.07 12.94 -7.01
C GLU A 16 -20.76 11.87 -5.97
N TYR A 17 -19.48 11.58 -5.72
CA TYR A 17 -19.08 10.60 -4.70
C TYR A 17 -19.53 11.05 -3.32
N LYS A 18 -19.30 12.33 -2.96
CA LYS A 18 -19.70 12.89 -1.66
C LYS A 18 -21.21 12.88 -1.44
N ASN A 19 -21.98 13.23 -2.47
CA ASN A 19 -23.44 13.30 -2.38
C ASN A 19 -24.10 11.91 -2.32
N ASN A 20 -23.48 10.90 -2.94
CA ASN A 20 -23.99 9.53 -2.95
C ASN A 20 -23.44 8.67 -1.79
N THR A 21 -22.41 9.11 -1.06
CA THR A 21 -21.91 8.39 0.12
C THR A 21 -22.64 8.83 1.39
N LEU A 22 -23.28 7.86 2.05
CA LEU A 22 -23.87 8.05 3.36
C LEU A 22 -22.78 7.90 4.42
N TRP A 23 -22.29 9.03 4.95
CA TRP A 23 -21.31 9.07 6.01
C TRP A 23 -21.96 8.89 7.38
N ILE A 24 -21.33 8.10 8.24
CA ILE A 24 -21.76 7.97 9.64
C ILE A 24 -21.31 9.22 10.39
N HIS A 25 -22.26 9.94 10.99
CA HIS A 25 -21.96 11.12 11.79
C HIS A 25 -21.16 10.75 13.06
N PRO A 26 -20.08 11.45 13.42
CA PRO A 26 -19.24 11.11 14.58
C PRO A 26 -19.99 11.04 15.91
N ASP A 27 -21.00 11.89 16.09
CA ASP A 27 -21.80 11.92 17.34
C ASP A 27 -23.00 10.95 17.32
N SER A 28 -23.15 10.14 16.27
CA SER A 28 -24.27 9.20 16.18
C SER A 28 -24.06 7.96 17.05
N GLU A 29 -25.16 7.35 17.49
CA GLU A 29 -25.11 6.08 18.22
C GLU A 29 -24.50 4.96 17.36
N SER A 30 -24.78 4.95 16.06
CA SER A 30 -24.20 4.01 15.10
C SER A 30 -22.67 4.12 15.02
N TYR A 31 -22.12 5.34 15.07
CA TYR A 31 -20.68 5.55 15.14
C TYR A 31 -20.08 4.94 16.41
N ASN A 32 -20.70 5.19 17.57
CA ASN A 32 -20.20 4.66 18.83
C ASN A 32 -20.28 3.13 18.91
N ALA A 33 -21.35 2.54 18.37
CA ALA A 33 -21.48 1.08 18.26
C ALA A 33 -20.38 0.49 17.37
N LEU A 34 -20.16 1.07 16.18
CA LEU A 34 -19.10 0.63 15.28
C LEU A 34 -17.72 0.78 15.91
N LYS A 35 -17.45 1.92 16.55
CA LYS A 35 -16.20 2.22 17.23
C LYS A 35 -15.92 1.19 18.34
N LYS A 36 -16.93 0.79 19.11
CA LYS A 36 -16.80 -0.23 20.15
C LYS A 36 -16.39 -1.60 19.59
N ILE A 37 -16.94 -1.99 18.44
CA ILE A 37 -16.60 -3.24 17.76
C ILE A 37 -15.16 -3.18 17.23
N LEU A 38 -14.82 -2.12 16.50
CA LEU A 38 -13.50 -1.95 15.90
C LEU A 38 -12.37 -1.84 16.94
N LEU A 39 -12.66 -1.27 18.12
CA LEU A 39 -11.72 -1.13 19.21
C LEU A 39 -11.77 -2.30 20.21
N ALA A 40 -12.60 -3.32 19.97
CA ALA A 40 -12.64 -4.49 20.84
C ALA A 40 -11.29 -5.20 20.83
N LYS A 41 -10.77 -5.54 22.01
CA LYS A 41 -9.43 -6.12 22.18
C LYS A 41 -9.26 -7.42 21.39
N ASP A 42 -10.30 -8.24 21.35
CA ASP A 42 -10.26 -9.53 20.66
C ASP A 42 -10.30 -9.34 19.14
N PHE A 43 -11.14 -8.44 18.63
CA PHE A 43 -11.12 -8.05 17.22
C PHE A 43 -9.75 -7.52 16.77
N LEU A 44 -9.10 -6.67 17.58
CA LEU A 44 -7.77 -6.15 17.26
C LEU A 44 -6.69 -7.24 17.25
N LYS A 45 -6.80 -8.26 18.12
CA LYS A 45 -5.90 -9.43 18.07
C LYS A 45 -6.13 -10.25 16.81
N ASP A 46 -7.39 -10.51 16.47
CA ASP A 46 -7.75 -11.28 15.27
C ASP A 46 -7.33 -10.55 14.00
N LEU A 47 -7.43 -9.22 13.97
CA LEU A 47 -6.95 -8.38 12.86
C LEU A 47 -5.45 -8.58 12.60
N GLN A 48 -4.63 -8.82 13.64
CA GLN A 48 -3.21 -9.11 13.44
C GLN A 48 -2.98 -10.43 12.73
N HIS A 49 -3.88 -11.40 12.89
CA HIS A 49 -3.85 -12.66 12.16
C HIS A 49 -4.36 -12.52 10.74
N ALA A 50 -5.23 -11.54 10.45
CA ALA A 50 -5.71 -11.25 9.11
C ALA A 50 -4.57 -10.93 8.11
N LYS A 51 -3.41 -10.46 8.59
CA LYS A 51 -2.21 -10.26 7.76
C LYS A 51 -1.77 -11.53 7.01
N HIS A 52 -2.06 -12.71 7.55
CA HIS A 52 -1.67 -13.98 6.95
C HIS A 52 -2.50 -14.33 5.71
N PHE A 53 -3.68 -13.73 5.56
CA PHE A 53 -4.51 -13.86 4.36
C PHE A 53 -4.13 -12.87 3.26
N VAL A 54 -3.37 -11.82 3.60
CA VAL A 54 -2.88 -10.86 2.61
C VAL A 54 -1.70 -11.50 1.88
N HIS A 55 -1.93 -11.90 0.63
CA HIS A 55 -0.86 -12.40 -0.22
C HIS A 55 0.20 -11.33 -0.45
N THR A 56 1.40 -11.57 0.09
CA THR A 56 2.57 -10.69 -0.03
C THR A 56 3.35 -10.86 -1.33
N GLY A 57 2.89 -11.70 -2.26
CA GLY A 57 3.61 -12.03 -3.50
C GLY A 57 4.00 -10.80 -4.34
N ARG A 58 3.17 -9.75 -4.37
CA ARG A 58 3.51 -8.50 -5.07
C ARG A 58 4.68 -7.76 -4.40
N LEU A 59 4.67 -7.71 -3.08
CA LEU A 59 5.74 -7.08 -2.29
C LEU A 59 7.04 -7.89 -2.40
N GLU A 60 6.95 -9.21 -2.38
CA GLU A 60 8.08 -10.12 -2.57
C GLU A 60 8.69 -9.99 -3.97
N SER A 61 7.87 -9.87 -5.01
CA SER A 61 8.30 -9.61 -6.38
C SER A 61 9.09 -8.30 -6.48
N TYR A 62 8.59 -7.21 -5.88
CA TYR A 62 9.36 -5.96 -5.77
C TYR A 62 10.69 -6.15 -5.04
N HIS A 63 10.70 -6.87 -3.92
CA HIS A 63 11.92 -7.11 -3.17
C HIS A 63 12.96 -7.90 -3.96
N ASN A 64 12.55 -8.85 -4.81
CA ASN A 64 13.44 -9.56 -5.72
C ASN A 64 14.08 -8.62 -6.75
N ILE A 65 13.29 -7.75 -7.39
CA ILE A 65 13.81 -6.74 -8.34
C ILE A 65 14.75 -5.77 -7.62
N ARG A 66 14.40 -5.32 -6.41
CA ARG A 66 15.24 -4.43 -5.61
C ARG A 66 16.62 -5.03 -5.36
N LEU A 67 16.76 -6.34 -5.18
CA LEU A 67 18.06 -6.99 -4.96
C LEU A 67 18.99 -6.92 -6.18
N LYS A 68 18.46 -6.84 -7.41
CA LYS A 68 19.23 -6.60 -8.64
C LYS A 68 20.00 -5.28 -8.57
N TYR A 69 19.35 -4.23 -8.04
CA TYR A 69 19.92 -2.87 -7.97
C TYR A 69 20.61 -2.58 -6.63
N MET A 70 20.17 -3.23 -5.55
CA MET A 70 20.65 -3.03 -4.18
C MET A 70 20.95 -4.37 -3.47
N PRO A 71 22.10 -5.01 -3.78
CA PRO A 71 22.49 -6.24 -3.14
C PRO A 71 22.72 -6.05 -1.63
N LYS A 72 22.24 -7.00 -0.81
CA LYS A 72 22.32 -6.93 0.67
C LYS A 72 23.76 -6.85 1.23
N ARG A 73 24.74 -7.37 0.48
CA ARG A 73 26.12 -7.57 0.98
C ARG A 73 27.09 -6.45 0.58
N ILE A 74 26.63 -5.47 -0.19
CA ILE A 74 27.51 -4.41 -0.73
C ILE A 74 27.09 -3.09 -0.12
N HIS A 75 28.04 -2.39 0.50
CA HIS A 75 27.80 -1.02 0.96
C HIS A 75 27.67 -0.08 -0.25
N LEU A 76 26.51 0.55 -0.40
CA LEU A 76 26.20 1.42 -1.52
C LEU A 76 26.16 2.87 -1.07
N LYS A 77 27.10 3.68 -1.58
CA LYS A 77 27.18 5.13 -1.30
C LYS A 77 25.94 5.91 -1.76
N TYR A 78 25.23 5.41 -2.78
CA TYR A 78 24.05 6.06 -3.38
C TYR A 78 22.82 5.14 -3.35
N SER A 79 22.43 4.68 -2.16
CA SER A 79 21.30 3.76 -1.98
C SER A 79 19.96 4.34 -2.47
N GLY A 80 19.74 5.64 -2.32
CA GLY A 80 18.51 6.33 -2.75
C GLY A 80 18.29 6.29 -4.25
N MET A 81 19.30 6.65 -5.05
CA MET A 81 19.18 6.65 -6.53
C MET A 81 18.89 5.26 -7.09
N ARG A 82 19.54 4.23 -6.55
CA ARG A 82 19.32 2.84 -6.99
C ARG A 82 17.96 2.29 -6.55
N SER A 83 17.40 2.81 -5.46
CA SER A 83 16.02 2.49 -5.05
C SER A 83 15.01 3.00 -6.06
N ILE A 84 15.22 4.20 -6.60
CA ILE A 84 14.34 4.80 -7.63
C ILE A 84 14.32 3.92 -8.90
N ILE A 85 15.49 3.44 -9.34
CA ILE A 85 15.58 2.56 -10.52
C ILE A 85 14.81 1.26 -10.30
N ALA A 86 14.93 0.64 -9.12
CA ALA A 86 14.18 -0.57 -8.80
C ALA A 86 12.65 -0.35 -8.79
N ILE A 87 12.20 0.84 -8.34
CA ILE A 87 10.78 1.21 -8.35
C ILE A 87 10.29 1.40 -9.79
N LEU A 88 11.04 2.11 -10.63
CA LEU A 88 10.68 2.33 -12.03
C LEU A 88 10.59 1.00 -12.80
N ASP A 89 11.58 0.12 -12.62
CA ASP A 89 11.60 -1.20 -13.26
C ASP A 89 10.41 -2.07 -12.80
N HIS A 90 10.14 -2.12 -11.49
CA HIS A 90 8.98 -2.85 -10.98
C HIS A 90 7.66 -2.29 -11.56
N ASN A 91 7.45 -0.98 -11.49
CA ASN A 91 6.21 -0.36 -11.95
C ASN A 91 5.99 -0.55 -13.46
N SER A 92 7.05 -0.54 -14.27
CA SER A 92 6.96 -0.82 -15.70
C SER A 92 6.50 -2.25 -15.99
N ASN A 93 6.83 -3.21 -15.12
CA ASN A 93 6.61 -4.63 -15.37
C ASN A 93 5.40 -5.23 -14.64
N VAL A 94 4.86 -4.57 -13.60
CA VAL A 94 3.74 -5.06 -12.77
C VAL A 94 2.45 -5.34 -13.56
N ASN A 95 2.17 -4.57 -14.60
CA ASN A 95 0.94 -4.68 -15.41
C ASN A 95 1.16 -5.36 -16.76
N LYS A 96 2.37 -5.87 -17.03
CA LYS A 96 2.62 -6.60 -18.28
C LYS A 96 2.00 -7.99 -18.17
N SER A 97 1.01 -8.26 -19.02
CA SER A 97 0.47 -9.60 -19.23
C SER A 97 1.49 -10.45 -19.99
N MET A 98 1.58 -11.74 -19.64
CA MET A 98 2.45 -12.66 -20.37
C MET A 98 1.96 -12.77 -21.82
N ILE A 99 2.86 -12.52 -22.77
CA ILE A 99 2.64 -12.81 -24.20
C ILE A 99 3.27 -14.18 -24.45
N GLY A 100 2.47 -15.25 -24.35
CA GLY A 100 2.93 -16.65 -24.46
C GLY A 100 3.60 -17.20 -23.19
N ASP A 101 4.47 -18.20 -23.33
CA ASP A 101 5.05 -18.99 -22.22
C ASP A 101 6.36 -18.42 -21.62
N LYS A 102 6.79 -17.22 -22.00
CA LYS A 102 8.06 -16.64 -21.53
C LYS A 102 7.88 -15.25 -20.93
N MET A 103 8.19 -15.13 -19.64
CA MET A 103 8.46 -13.84 -19.00
C MET A 103 9.81 -13.32 -19.47
N VAL A 104 9.82 -12.39 -20.43
CA VAL A 104 11.03 -11.69 -20.84
C VAL A 104 11.24 -10.51 -19.90
N TYR A 105 12.18 -10.65 -18.97
CA TYR A 105 12.70 -9.51 -18.21
C TYR A 105 13.60 -8.71 -19.14
N SER A 106 13.28 -7.42 -19.31
CA SER A 106 14.18 -6.46 -19.96
C SER A 106 15.40 -6.15 -19.09
#